data_AF-M2B1E1-F1
#
_entry.id   AF-M2B1E1-F1
#
_cell.length_a   1.000
_cell.length_b   1.000
_cell.length_c   1.000
_cell.angle_alpha   90.00
_cell.angle_beta   90.00
_cell.angle_gamma   90.00
#
_symmetry.space_group_name_H-M   'P 1'
#
loop_
_entity.id
_entity.type
_entity.pdbx_description
1 polymer ?
#
loop_
_entity_poly.entity_id
_entity_poly.type
_entity_poly.pdbx_seq_one_letter_code
_entity_poly.pdbx_strand_id
1 'polypeptide(L)'
;MKQTSIALFFLLSSFSVTTQATAGDDLKLTETDDTIRVMLRGKPVLQYIKKAQPVPEGTPEYFKRSGYIHPVYTPTGQELTGDYPADHAHQHALFFAWVKSKFDGMNVDFWNQAKGLGKVEFREVVNLSREERKVAFSVKHAFMVKDGDKWIDVLHELWTVTVHQTPAEYFLFDIVSVQHGVADKPLSLAEYHYGGMAIRGNSQWLREQEDHSIHPGDVQYLTSDGKDRWEGNHTRPNWVAFSGKVDGQDVSAAVFCSPKNFRAPQPVRIHPNKPYFCFAPMVEGPFEISPGQKYVSRYRYLVSSKAMDVDMLQDHWDRYAELTE
;
A
#
# COMPACT_ATOMS: atom_id res chain seq x y z
N MET A 1 -12.03 -40.65 82.11
CA MET A 1 -12.31 -39.81 80.93
C MET A 1 -11.01 -39.14 80.50
N LYS A 2 -10.40 -39.60 79.40
CA LYS A 2 -9.29 -38.91 78.73
C LYS A 2 -9.63 -38.94 77.24
N GLN A 3 -9.98 -37.77 76.69
CA GLN A 3 -10.22 -37.59 75.26
C GLN A 3 -8.87 -37.48 74.54
N THR A 4 -8.62 -38.41 73.62
CA THR A 4 -7.55 -38.33 72.62
C THR A 4 -8.09 -37.64 71.38
N SER A 5 -7.58 -36.45 71.07
CA SER A 5 -7.87 -35.74 69.82
C SER A 5 -7.07 -36.36 68.68
N ILE A 6 -7.76 -36.82 67.63
CA ILE A 6 -7.17 -37.25 66.36
C ILE A 6 -7.07 -35.99 65.48
N ALA A 7 -5.85 -35.58 65.14
CA ALA A 7 -5.60 -34.51 64.17
C ALA A 7 -5.67 -35.10 62.74
N LEU A 8 -6.65 -34.66 61.97
CA LEU A 8 -6.82 -35.04 60.56
C LEU A 8 -5.98 -34.08 59.69
N PHE A 9 -4.88 -34.59 59.11
CA PHE A 9 -4.09 -33.85 58.13
C PHE A 9 -4.81 -33.85 56.79
N PHE A 10 -5.36 -32.70 56.38
CA PHE A 10 -5.79 -32.47 55.00
C PHE A 10 -4.56 -32.13 54.15
N LEU A 11 -4.12 -33.06 53.30
CA LEU A 11 -3.26 -32.72 52.16
C LEU A 11 -4.11 -31.95 51.15
N LEU A 12 -3.90 -30.63 51.05
CA LEU A 12 -4.33 -29.87 49.89
C LEU A 12 -3.38 -30.16 48.74
N SER A 13 -3.79 -31.02 47.82
CA SER A 13 -3.17 -31.17 46.50
C SER A 13 -3.45 -29.90 45.70
N SER A 14 -2.50 -28.97 45.69
CA SER A 14 -2.54 -27.81 44.81
C SER A 14 -2.38 -28.28 43.36
N PHE A 15 -3.50 -28.42 42.65
CA PHE A 15 -3.51 -28.50 41.19
C PHE A 15 -3.06 -27.14 40.65
N SER A 16 -1.77 -27.02 40.32
CA SER A 16 -1.29 -25.94 39.46
C SER A 16 -1.87 -26.17 38.07
N VAL A 17 -2.96 -25.49 37.75
CA VAL A 17 -3.36 -25.28 36.37
C VAL A 17 -2.30 -24.36 35.77
N THR A 18 -1.30 -24.95 35.14
CA THR A 18 -0.50 -24.20 34.16
C THR A 18 -1.44 -23.80 33.04
N THR A 19 -1.89 -22.56 33.06
CA THR A 19 -2.33 -21.87 31.85
C THR A 19 -1.14 -21.83 30.92
N GLN A 20 -1.06 -22.82 30.04
CA GLN A 20 -0.22 -22.73 28.85
C GLN A 20 -0.72 -21.49 28.12
N ALA A 21 0.12 -20.46 28.02
CA ALA A 21 -0.17 -19.32 27.18
C ALA A 21 -0.37 -19.88 25.77
N THR A 22 -1.61 -19.91 25.31
CA THR A 22 -1.91 -20.06 23.89
C THR A 22 -1.14 -18.94 23.20
N ALA A 23 -0.23 -19.30 22.28
CA ALA A 23 0.50 -18.35 21.45
C ALA A 23 -0.50 -17.32 20.90
N GLY A 24 -0.45 -16.10 21.45
CA GLY A 24 -1.46 -15.08 21.19
C GLY A 24 -1.33 -14.57 19.77
N ASP A 25 -2.41 -14.72 18.98
CA ASP A 25 -2.75 -14.02 17.74
C ASP A 25 -1.56 -13.43 16.95
N ASP A 26 -0.93 -14.26 16.12
CA ASP A 26 0.19 -13.83 15.28
C ASP A 26 -0.21 -12.67 14.36
N LEU A 27 -1.41 -12.71 13.75
CA LEU A 27 -1.97 -11.60 12.97
C LEU A 27 -3.08 -10.90 13.75
N LYS A 28 -3.00 -9.57 13.87
CA LYS A 28 -4.03 -8.75 14.50
C LYS A 28 -4.47 -7.62 13.59
N LEU A 29 -5.76 -7.57 13.30
CA LEU A 29 -6.42 -6.47 12.58
C LEU A 29 -7.31 -5.71 13.55
N THR A 30 -7.09 -4.39 13.67
CA THR A 30 -7.87 -3.48 14.52
C THR A 30 -8.42 -2.33 13.67
N GLU A 31 -9.73 -2.11 13.74
CA GLU A 31 -10.40 -0.97 13.12
C GLU A 31 -10.77 0.06 14.19
N THR A 32 -10.66 1.33 13.83
CA THR A 32 -11.16 2.51 14.55
C THR A 32 -11.95 3.38 13.58
N ASP A 33 -12.55 4.47 14.04
CA ASP A 33 -13.21 5.44 13.15
C ASP A 33 -12.23 6.05 12.14
N ASP A 34 -10.98 6.27 12.54
CA ASP A 34 -9.98 6.97 11.74
C ASP A 34 -9.12 6.05 10.88
N THR A 35 -8.87 4.82 11.32
CA THR A 35 -7.87 3.91 10.70
C THR A 35 -8.21 2.43 10.80
N ILE A 36 -7.59 1.62 9.93
CA ILE A 36 -7.46 0.17 10.09
C ILE A 36 -5.98 -0.15 10.23
N ARG A 37 -5.57 -0.85 11.30
CA ARG A 37 -4.17 -1.23 11.55
C ARG A 37 -4.02 -2.74 11.55
N VAL A 38 -2.94 -3.22 10.92
CA VAL A 38 -2.56 -4.63 10.92
C VAL A 38 -1.19 -4.81 11.59
N MET A 39 -1.13 -5.77 12.50
CA MET A 39 0.08 -6.18 13.22
C MET A 39 0.38 -7.66 12.91
N LEU A 40 1.66 -8.03 12.87
CA LEU A 40 2.14 -9.41 12.78
C LEU A 40 3.22 -9.65 13.85
N ARG A 41 3.01 -10.66 14.72
CA ARG A 41 3.89 -10.97 15.88
C ARG A 41 4.14 -9.75 16.77
N GLY A 42 3.09 -8.97 17.02
CA GLY A 42 3.18 -7.72 17.79
C GLY A 42 3.92 -6.58 17.11
N LYS A 43 4.37 -6.73 15.85
CA LYS A 43 5.04 -5.68 15.07
C LYS A 43 4.09 -5.07 14.04
N PRO A 44 4.10 -3.75 13.85
CA PRO A 44 3.18 -3.11 12.91
C PRO A 44 3.58 -3.50 11.48
N VAL A 45 2.59 -3.79 10.64
CA VAL A 45 2.79 -4.09 9.21
C VAL A 45 2.38 -2.89 8.38
N LEU A 46 1.11 -2.48 8.53
CA LEU A 46 0.55 -1.35 7.80
C LEU A 46 -0.62 -0.70 8.54
N GLN A 47 -0.92 0.52 8.14
CA GLN A 47 -2.11 1.26 8.56
C GLN A 47 -2.81 1.89 7.37
N TYR A 48 -4.12 1.70 7.26
CA TYR A 48 -4.99 2.36 6.29
C TYR A 48 -5.68 3.57 6.93
N ILE A 49 -5.69 4.69 6.22
CA ILE A 49 -6.27 5.96 6.66
C ILE A 49 -7.71 6.10 6.13
N LYS A 50 -8.70 5.94 7.01
CA LYS A 50 -10.14 6.11 6.67
C LYS A 50 -10.53 7.58 6.66
N LYS A 51 -10.09 8.33 7.66
CA LYS A 51 -10.43 9.75 7.81
C LYS A 51 -9.22 10.62 7.50
N ALA A 52 -9.44 11.67 6.71
CA ALA A 52 -8.39 12.62 6.39
C ALA A 52 -7.81 13.23 7.67
N GLN A 53 -6.50 13.07 7.84
CA GLN A 53 -5.77 13.62 8.97
C GLN A 53 -5.48 15.10 8.76
N PRO A 54 -5.20 15.88 9.81
CA PRO A 54 -4.62 17.21 9.66
C PRO A 54 -3.37 17.17 8.78
N VAL A 55 -3.22 18.13 7.88
CA VAL A 55 -1.99 18.28 7.10
C VAL A 55 -0.89 18.85 8.01
N PRO A 56 0.40 18.62 7.71
CA PRO A 56 1.49 19.24 8.46
C PRO A 56 1.41 20.77 8.45
N GLU A 57 1.99 21.40 9.48
CA GLU A 57 2.09 22.86 9.54
C GLU A 57 2.74 23.43 8.26
N GLY A 58 2.17 24.52 7.72
CA GLY A 58 2.62 25.12 6.47
C GLY A 58 2.12 24.43 5.19
N THR A 59 1.49 23.25 5.30
CA THR A 59 0.87 22.58 4.15
C THR A 59 -0.55 23.10 3.92
N PRO A 60 -0.93 23.47 2.68
CA PRO A 60 -2.30 23.87 2.38
C PRO A 60 -3.34 22.77 2.66
N GLU A 61 -4.47 23.16 3.26
CA GLU A 61 -5.56 22.26 3.68
C GLU A 61 -6.17 21.43 2.55
N TYR A 62 -6.11 21.90 1.29
CA TYR A 62 -6.61 21.14 0.14
C TYR A 62 -5.79 19.87 -0.16
N PHE A 63 -4.62 19.70 0.48
CA PHE A 63 -3.86 18.45 0.42
C PHE A 63 -4.41 17.35 1.34
N LYS A 64 -5.39 17.64 2.19
CA LYS A 64 -6.08 16.61 2.98
C LYS A 64 -6.59 15.49 2.09
N ARG A 65 -6.27 14.26 2.48
CA ARG A 65 -6.69 13.04 1.76
C ARG A 65 -7.08 11.93 2.73
N SER A 66 -7.98 11.06 2.30
CA SER A 66 -8.28 9.76 2.91
C SER A 66 -8.12 8.65 1.87
N GLY A 67 -8.22 7.39 2.28
CA GLY A 67 -8.20 6.28 1.32
C GLY A 67 -6.81 5.95 0.80
N TYR A 68 -5.84 5.85 1.70
CA TYR A 68 -4.46 5.47 1.40
C TYR A 68 -3.85 4.68 2.57
N ILE A 69 -2.77 3.95 2.31
CA ILE A 69 -2.05 3.19 3.34
C ILE A 69 -0.80 3.99 3.74
N HIS A 70 -0.77 4.41 5.00
CA HIS A 70 0.40 4.97 5.66
C HIS A 70 0.29 4.80 7.18
N PRO A 71 1.39 4.44 7.86
CA PRO A 71 2.65 3.93 7.30
C PRO A 71 2.58 2.46 6.88
N VAL A 72 3.55 2.04 6.06
CA VAL A 72 3.97 0.64 5.90
C VAL A 72 5.30 0.50 6.63
N TYR A 73 5.45 -0.55 7.43
CA TYR A 73 6.62 -0.77 8.28
C TYR A 73 7.46 -1.97 7.81
N THR A 74 8.76 -1.91 8.08
CA THR A 74 9.63 -3.09 8.00
C THR A 74 9.47 -4.01 9.21
N PRO A 75 9.91 -5.28 9.13
CA PRO A 75 9.95 -6.19 10.28
C PRO A 75 10.82 -5.72 11.46
N THR A 76 11.64 -4.69 11.29
CA THR A 76 12.44 -4.05 12.35
C THR A 76 11.87 -2.70 12.80
N GLY A 77 10.71 -2.29 12.27
CA GLY A 77 9.93 -1.16 12.76
C GLY A 77 10.19 0.18 12.09
N GLN A 78 10.99 0.25 11.02
CA GLN A 78 11.21 1.50 10.27
C GLN A 78 10.00 1.77 9.37
N GLU A 79 9.64 3.05 9.23
CA GLU A 79 8.62 3.50 8.28
C GLU A 79 9.20 3.51 6.87
N LEU A 80 8.83 2.49 6.09
CA LEU A 80 9.22 2.34 4.69
C LEU A 80 8.68 3.51 3.85
N THR A 81 7.42 3.88 4.09
CA THR A 81 6.70 4.87 3.28
C THR A 81 6.68 6.24 3.94
N GLY A 82 6.67 7.29 3.12
CA GLY A 82 6.54 8.67 3.57
C GLY A 82 5.18 9.26 3.18
N ASP A 83 4.68 10.19 3.99
CA ASP A 83 3.45 10.94 3.73
C ASP A 83 3.72 12.46 3.85
N TYR A 84 2.93 13.26 3.14
CA TYR A 84 3.08 14.72 3.04
C TYR A 84 4.54 15.21 2.87
N PRO A 85 5.28 14.69 1.88
CA PRO A 85 6.66 15.11 1.68
C PRO A 85 6.70 16.59 1.28
N ALA A 86 7.63 17.36 1.87
CA ALA A 86 7.68 18.82 1.72
C ALA A 86 7.81 19.29 0.26
N ASP A 87 8.43 18.49 -0.61
CA ASP A 87 8.56 18.81 -2.03
C ASP A 87 7.22 18.65 -2.78
N HIS A 88 6.42 17.63 -2.46
CA HIS A 88 5.21 17.24 -3.20
C HIS A 88 4.12 16.71 -2.26
N ALA A 89 3.48 17.60 -1.50
CA ALA A 89 2.52 17.25 -0.45
C ALA A 89 1.29 16.43 -0.89
N HIS A 90 1.00 16.33 -2.20
CA HIS A 90 -0.06 15.45 -2.74
C HIS A 90 0.39 14.00 -2.96
N GLN A 91 1.68 13.70 -2.81
CA GLN A 91 2.19 12.33 -2.94
C GLN A 91 2.16 11.65 -1.59
N HIS A 92 1.15 10.82 -1.42
CA HIS A 92 0.97 10.01 -0.22
C HIS A 92 1.73 8.69 -0.34
N ALA A 93 1.92 8.00 0.78
CA ALA A 93 2.62 6.72 0.87
C ALA A 93 2.17 5.69 -0.19
N LEU A 94 1.09 4.95 0.04
CA LEU A 94 0.53 4.01 -0.94
C LEU A 94 -0.88 4.46 -1.29
N PHE A 95 -1.08 4.90 -2.52
CA PHE A 95 -2.33 5.48 -3.01
C PHE A 95 -2.56 5.17 -4.48
N PHE A 96 -3.81 5.33 -4.93
CA PHE A 96 -4.18 5.22 -6.33
C PHE A 96 -4.75 6.55 -6.80
N ALA A 97 -4.24 7.06 -7.93
CA ALA A 97 -4.84 8.19 -8.61
C ALA A 97 -4.56 8.17 -10.11
N TRP A 98 -5.49 8.71 -10.90
CA TRP A 98 -5.31 8.94 -12.33
C TRP A 98 -4.99 10.41 -12.64
N VAL A 99 -4.29 10.62 -13.75
CA VAL A 99 -3.82 11.94 -14.21
C VAL A 99 -4.20 12.09 -15.68
N LYS A 100 -4.40 13.34 -16.13
CA LYS A 100 -4.80 13.65 -17.51
C LYS A 100 -6.00 12.80 -17.97
N SER A 101 -7.05 12.82 -17.16
CA SER A 101 -8.31 12.17 -17.49
C SER A 101 -9.31 13.16 -18.06
N LYS A 102 -10.36 12.65 -18.69
CA LYS A 102 -11.54 13.42 -19.08
C LYS A 102 -12.82 12.71 -18.66
N PHE A 103 -13.78 13.49 -18.21
CA PHE A 103 -15.13 13.02 -17.91
C PHE A 103 -16.11 14.04 -18.47
N ASP A 104 -17.00 13.62 -19.38
CA ASP A 104 -17.99 14.51 -20.00
C ASP A 104 -17.41 15.81 -20.60
N GLY A 105 -16.27 15.70 -21.29
CA GLY A 105 -15.57 16.85 -21.87
C GLY A 105 -14.77 17.69 -20.86
N MET A 106 -14.95 17.50 -19.55
CA MET A 106 -14.19 18.17 -18.51
C MET A 106 -12.81 17.51 -18.34
N ASN A 107 -11.76 18.30 -18.18
CA ASN A 107 -10.44 17.79 -17.81
C ASN A 107 -10.41 17.48 -16.32
N VAL A 108 -9.89 16.30 -15.97
CA VAL A 108 -9.86 15.78 -14.61
C VAL A 108 -8.45 15.34 -14.23
N ASP A 109 -8.08 15.59 -12.98
CA ASP A 109 -6.80 15.19 -12.40
C ASP A 109 -7.03 14.79 -10.94
N PHE A 110 -6.94 13.49 -10.64
CA PHE A 110 -7.16 12.94 -9.29
C PHE A 110 -5.88 12.87 -8.46
N TRP A 111 -4.74 13.22 -9.07
CA TRP A 111 -3.41 13.12 -8.48
C TRP A 111 -2.95 14.48 -7.94
N ASN A 112 -3.12 15.53 -8.74
CA ASN A 112 -2.62 16.86 -8.42
C ASN A 112 -3.70 17.70 -7.72
N GLN A 113 -3.90 17.48 -6.42
CA GLN A 113 -4.93 18.14 -5.60
C GLN A 113 -4.94 19.67 -5.70
N ALA A 114 -3.77 20.30 -5.87
CA ALA A 114 -3.64 21.75 -6.03
C ALA A 114 -4.40 22.31 -7.25
N LYS A 115 -4.68 21.48 -8.27
CA LYS A 115 -5.46 21.91 -9.44
C LYS A 115 -6.97 21.96 -9.17
N GLY A 116 -7.45 21.27 -8.13
CA GLY A 116 -8.87 21.24 -7.76
C GLY A 116 -9.78 20.61 -8.82
N LEU A 117 -9.25 19.77 -9.72
CA LEU A 117 -9.99 19.16 -10.84
C LEU A 117 -10.58 17.77 -10.51
N GLY A 118 -10.03 17.11 -9.49
CA GLY A 118 -10.43 15.78 -9.08
C GLY A 118 -9.96 15.50 -7.65
N LYS A 119 -10.66 14.59 -6.96
CA LYS A 119 -10.22 14.06 -5.66
C LYS A 119 -10.64 12.61 -5.48
N VAL A 120 -9.98 11.92 -4.56
CA VAL A 120 -10.32 10.55 -4.16
C VAL A 120 -10.57 10.54 -2.66
N GLU A 121 -11.67 9.92 -2.23
CA GLU A 121 -12.06 9.86 -0.82
C GLU A 121 -12.52 8.47 -0.43
N PHE A 122 -12.17 8.05 0.79
CA PHE A 122 -12.75 6.89 1.45
C PHE A 122 -14.26 7.07 1.66
N ARG A 123 -15.01 5.97 1.54
CA ARG A 123 -16.46 5.93 1.72
C ARG A 123 -16.89 4.98 2.82
N GLU A 124 -16.46 3.73 2.75
CA GLU A 124 -16.94 2.70 3.66
C GLU A 124 -15.96 1.56 3.81
N VAL A 125 -15.95 0.95 5.00
CA VAL A 125 -15.37 -0.38 5.21
C VAL A 125 -16.45 -1.38 4.83
N VAL A 126 -16.18 -2.18 3.80
CA VAL A 126 -17.13 -3.15 3.24
C VAL A 126 -17.05 -4.49 3.97
N ASN A 127 -15.84 -4.92 4.34
CA ASN A 127 -15.63 -6.21 4.98
C ASN A 127 -14.34 -6.24 5.80
N LEU A 128 -14.33 -7.01 6.88
CA LEU A 128 -13.14 -7.43 7.62
C LEU A 128 -13.13 -8.95 7.72
N SER A 129 -12.03 -9.60 7.35
CA SER A 129 -11.84 -11.05 7.47
C SER A 129 -10.61 -11.38 8.31
N ARG A 130 -10.72 -12.45 9.11
CA ARG A 130 -9.64 -12.99 9.94
C ARG A 130 -9.62 -14.50 9.76
N GLU A 131 -8.51 -15.00 9.25
CA GLU A 131 -8.24 -16.42 9.06
C GLU A 131 -6.89 -16.75 9.71
N GLU A 132 -6.62 -18.04 9.93
CA GLU A 132 -5.40 -18.49 10.62
C GLU A 132 -4.12 -17.93 9.98
N ARG A 133 -4.06 -17.92 8.64
CA ARG A 133 -2.85 -17.55 7.88
C ARG A 133 -2.92 -16.16 7.24
N LYS A 134 -4.02 -15.43 7.36
CA LYS A 134 -4.18 -14.10 6.76
C LYS A 134 -5.29 -13.30 7.41
N VAL A 135 -5.17 -11.98 7.36
CA VAL A 135 -6.26 -11.04 7.67
C VAL A 135 -6.50 -10.16 6.46
N ALA A 136 -7.74 -9.73 6.25
CA ALA A 136 -8.07 -8.86 5.13
C ALA A 136 -9.09 -7.80 5.52
N PHE A 137 -9.03 -6.67 4.82
CA PHE A 137 -10.10 -5.68 4.84
C PHE A 137 -10.43 -5.24 3.42
N SER A 138 -11.71 -4.95 3.19
CA SER A 138 -12.18 -4.36 1.93
C SER A 138 -12.76 -2.98 2.21
N VAL A 139 -12.34 -1.99 1.43
CA VAL A 139 -12.71 -0.57 1.60
C VAL A 139 -13.08 0.04 0.26
N LYS A 140 -14.08 0.92 0.29
CA LYS A 140 -14.57 1.62 -0.88
C LYS A 140 -14.04 3.05 -0.92
N HIS A 141 -13.65 3.50 -2.10
CA HIS A 141 -13.35 4.89 -2.42
C HIS A 141 -14.29 5.42 -3.50
N ALA A 142 -14.41 6.74 -3.57
CA ALA A 142 -15.00 7.44 -4.70
C ALA A 142 -13.98 8.37 -5.35
N PHE A 143 -13.88 8.30 -6.67
CA PHE A 143 -13.19 9.28 -7.50
C PHE A 143 -14.22 10.33 -7.90
N MET A 144 -13.96 11.57 -7.52
CA MET A 144 -14.90 12.67 -7.69
C MET A 144 -14.38 13.73 -8.64
N VAL A 145 -15.26 14.22 -9.51
CA VAL A 145 -15.02 15.32 -10.43
C VAL A 145 -15.75 16.56 -9.95
N LYS A 146 -15.14 17.73 -10.17
CA LYS A 146 -15.76 19.01 -9.85
C LYS A 146 -16.58 19.50 -11.04
N ASP A 147 -17.89 19.64 -10.83
CA ASP A 147 -18.85 20.24 -11.78
C ASP A 147 -19.47 21.48 -11.13
N GLY A 148 -19.04 22.66 -11.59
CA GLY A 148 -19.30 23.93 -10.90
C GLY A 148 -18.80 23.90 -9.45
N ASP A 149 -19.72 24.09 -8.51
CA ASP A 149 -19.44 24.03 -7.06
C ASP A 149 -19.71 22.66 -6.44
N LYS A 150 -20.14 21.67 -7.23
CA LYS A 150 -20.50 20.33 -6.75
C LYS A 150 -19.41 19.32 -7.07
N TRP A 151 -19.25 18.36 -6.18
CA TRP A 151 -18.45 17.16 -6.41
C TRP A 151 -19.38 16.00 -6.77
N ILE A 152 -19.11 15.35 -7.90
CA ILE A 152 -19.86 14.18 -8.36
C ILE A 152 -18.95 12.96 -8.42
N ASP A 153 -19.46 11.81 -7.99
CA ASP A 153 -18.75 10.54 -8.09
C ASP A 153 -18.77 10.08 -9.55
N VAL A 154 -17.62 9.72 -10.11
CA VAL A 154 -17.50 9.21 -11.48
C VAL A 154 -17.00 7.77 -11.53
N LEU A 155 -16.16 7.39 -10.56
CA LEU A 155 -15.79 5.98 -10.33
C LEU A 155 -15.96 5.65 -8.86
N HIS A 156 -16.38 4.42 -8.59
CA HIS A 156 -16.16 3.78 -7.29
C HIS A 156 -15.01 2.78 -7.42
N GLU A 157 -14.25 2.65 -6.35
CA GLU A 157 -13.13 1.72 -6.26
C GLU A 157 -13.29 0.86 -5.02
N LEU A 158 -13.15 -0.45 -5.16
CA LEU A 158 -13.04 -1.38 -4.04
C LEU A 158 -11.59 -1.85 -3.94
N TRP A 159 -10.92 -1.54 -2.83
CA TRP A 159 -9.69 -2.23 -2.46
C TRP A 159 -10.02 -3.42 -1.58
N THR A 160 -9.37 -4.55 -1.84
CA THR A 160 -9.21 -5.64 -0.88
C THR A 160 -7.73 -5.75 -0.54
N VAL A 161 -7.40 -5.46 0.71
CA VAL A 161 -6.04 -5.53 1.24
C VAL A 161 -5.94 -6.81 2.07
N THR A 162 -5.01 -7.69 1.73
CA THR A 162 -4.79 -8.97 2.44
C THR A 162 -3.38 -9.02 2.98
N VAL A 163 -3.22 -9.16 4.29
CA VAL A 163 -1.92 -9.33 4.95
C VAL A 163 -1.77 -10.80 5.33
N HIS A 164 -0.64 -11.39 4.94
CA HIS A 164 -0.37 -12.82 5.12
C HIS A 164 0.53 -13.09 6.32
N GLN A 165 0.39 -14.27 6.90
CA GLN A 165 1.36 -14.79 7.85
C GLN A 165 2.64 -15.17 7.08
N THR A 166 3.77 -14.68 7.56
CA THR A 166 5.10 -14.86 6.95
C THR A 166 6.12 -15.26 8.01
N PRO A 167 7.31 -15.74 7.62
CA PRO A 167 8.49 -15.77 8.48
C PRO A 167 8.85 -14.40 9.10
N ALA A 168 9.80 -14.37 10.04
CA ALA A 168 10.16 -13.17 10.79
C ALA A 168 10.87 -12.10 9.94
N GLU A 169 11.47 -12.51 8.83
CA GLU A 169 12.40 -11.77 7.99
C GLU A 169 11.70 -10.76 7.05
N TYR A 170 10.43 -11.00 6.74
CA TYR A 170 9.66 -10.16 5.83
C TYR A 170 8.18 -10.12 6.18
N PHE A 171 7.50 -9.10 5.67
CA PHE A 171 6.04 -9.02 5.61
C PHE A 171 5.57 -9.14 4.15
N LEU A 172 4.37 -9.67 3.97
CA LEU A 172 3.75 -9.83 2.67
C LEU A 172 2.29 -9.38 2.73
N PHE A 173 1.90 -8.51 1.81
CA PHE A 173 0.50 -8.14 1.65
C PHE A 173 0.13 -7.89 0.20
N ASP A 174 -1.15 -8.09 -0.12
CA ASP A 174 -1.71 -7.92 -1.45
C ASP A 174 -2.72 -6.77 -1.45
N ILE A 175 -2.81 -6.07 -2.57
CA ILE A 175 -3.89 -5.13 -2.85
C ILE A 175 -4.50 -5.48 -4.19
N VAL A 176 -5.79 -5.79 -4.17
CA VAL A 176 -6.62 -5.86 -5.36
C VAL A 176 -7.50 -4.62 -5.37
N SER A 177 -7.34 -3.78 -6.39
CA SER A 177 -8.25 -2.68 -6.69
C SER A 177 -9.18 -3.05 -7.84
N VAL A 178 -10.47 -2.81 -7.64
CA VAL A 178 -11.52 -2.93 -8.67
C VAL A 178 -12.20 -1.58 -8.81
N GLN A 179 -11.94 -0.88 -9.91
CA GLN A 179 -12.60 0.37 -10.27
C GLN A 179 -13.74 0.10 -11.24
N HIS A 180 -14.86 0.80 -11.08
CA HIS A 180 -15.98 0.74 -12.01
C HIS A 180 -16.67 2.11 -12.12
N GLY A 181 -17.12 2.44 -13.33
CA GLY A 181 -17.89 3.65 -13.58
C GLY A 181 -19.24 3.61 -12.88
N VAL A 182 -19.60 4.70 -12.20
CA VAL A 182 -20.91 4.87 -11.54
C VAL A 182 -21.80 5.90 -12.22
N ALA A 183 -21.20 6.73 -13.07
CA ALA A 183 -21.95 7.60 -13.97
C ALA A 183 -22.28 6.88 -15.29
N ASP A 184 -23.14 7.50 -16.08
CA ASP A 184 -23.57 7.05 -17.41
C ASP A 184 -22.54 7.34 -18.51
N LYS A 185 -21.43 8.00 -18.17
CA LYS A 185 -20.36 8.42 -19.10
C LYS A 185 -19.03 7.75 -18.74
N PRO A 186 -18.17 7.47 -19.73
CA PRO A 186 -16.85 6.90 -19.47
C PRO A 186 -15.92 7.92 -18.80
N LEU A 187 -15.00 7.43 -17.98
CA LEU A 187 -13.78 8.17 -17.65
C LEU A 187 -12.71 7.80 -18.68
N SER A 188 -12.32 8.77 -19.52
CA SER A 188 -11.25 8.58 -20.51
C SER A 188 -9.90 8.94 -19.89
N LEU A 189 -8.89 8.09 -20.13
CA LEU A 189 -7.51 8.27 -19.67
C LEU A 189 -6.64 8.50 -20.90
N ALA A 190 -5.99 9.66 -20.98
CA ALA A 190 -5.07 9.96 -22.07
C ALA A 190 -3.77 9.17 -21.93
N GLU A 191 -3.06 9.00 -23.04
CA GLU A 191 -1.67 8.58 -22.98
C GLU A 191 -0.85 9.57 -22.14
N TYR A 192 -0.21 9.06 -21.10
CA TYR A 192 0.55 9.88 -20.17
C TYR A 192 1.57 9.08 -19.38
N HIS A 193 2.54 9.79 -18.79
CA HIS A 193 3.74 9.18 -18.25
C HIS A 193 3.67 8.69 -16.78
N TYR A 194 2.60 8.99 -16.03
CA TYR A 194 2.40 8.54 -14.63
C TYR A 194 0.93 8.65 -14.19
N GLY A 195 0.58 7.89 -13.16
CA GLY A 195 -0.79 7.60 -12.71
C GLY A 195 -0.97 6.08 -12.48
N GLY A 196 -1.97 5.68 -11.72
CA GLY A 196 -2.18 4.29 -11.30
C GLY A 196 -1.90 4.07 -9.82
N MET A 197 -1.62 2.83 -9.44
CA MET A 197 -1.20 2.46 -8.08
C MET A 197 0.24 2.91 -7.84
N ALA A 198 0.43 3.76 -6.84
CA ALA A 198 1.69 4.38 -6.50
C ALA A 198 2.16 3.95 -5.11
N ILE A 199 3.49 3.93 -4.95
CA ILE A 199 4.13 3.88 -3.64
C ILE A 199 5.22 4.95 -3.57
N ARG A 200 5.24 5.68 -2.46
CA ARG A 200 6.28 6.63 -2.09
C ARG A 200 6.95 6.20 -0.78
N GLY A 201 8.26 6.00 -0.85
CA GLY A 201 9.15 5.74 0.26
C GLY A 201 9.40 6.95 1.15
N ASN A 202 10.10 6.71 2.26
CA ASN A 202 10.39 7.70 3.30
C ASN A 202 11.07 8.97 2.76
N SER A 203 10.81 10.13 3.36
CA SER A 203 11.38 11.42 2.92
C SER A 203 12.90 11.52 3.07
N GLN A 204 13.53 10.70 3.93
CA GLN A 204 15.00 10.61 4.03
C GLN A 204 15.68 10.18 2.73
N TRP A 205 14.91 9.61 1.80
CA TRP A 205 15.36 9.15 0.49
C TRP A 205 15.17 10.17 -0.63
N LEU A 206 14.71 11.38 -0.32
CA LEU A 206 14.64 12.46 -1.28
C LEU A 206 16.04 12.85 -1.74
N ARG A 207 16.23 12.92 -3.05
CA ARG A 207 17.49 13.30 -3.67
C ARG A 207 17.38 14.68 -4.31
N GLU A 208 18.53 15.32 -4.43
CA GLU A 208 18.65 16.53 -5.24
C GLU A 208 18.30 16.23 -6.70
N GLN A 209 17.74 17.23 -7.38
CA GLN A 209 17.42 17.10 -8.79
C GLN A 209 18.71 17.00 -9.60
N GLU A 210 18.71 16.15 -10.64
CA GLU A 210 19.86 15.92 -11.55
C GLU A 210 21.11 15.30 -10.92
N ASP A 211 21.06 14.93 -9.63
CA ASP A 211 22.12 14.14 -9.01
C ASP A 211 21.94 12.64 -9.34
N HIS A 212 22.98 12.05 -9.94
CA HIS A 212 23.05 10.64 -10.30
C HIS A 212 24.03 9.84 -9.43
N SER A 213 24.70 10.48 -8.46
CA SER A 213 25.59 9.79 -7.54
C SER A 213 24.84 8.72 -6.72
N ILE A 214 25.53 7.76 -6.11
CA ILE A 214 24.90 6.84 -5.16
C ILE A 214 25.81 6.74 -3.96
N HIS A 215 25.36 7.29 -2.84
CA HIS A 215 26.06 7.23 -1.57
C HIS A 215 25.57 6.04 -0.72
N PRO A 216 26.39 5.55 0.22
CA PRO A 216 25.96 4.50 1.14
C PRO A 216 24.69 4.89 1.90
N GLY A 217 23.63 4.09 1.76
CA GLY A 217 22.33 4.33 2.38
C GLY A 217 21.32 5.04 1.48
N ASP A 218 21.73 5.58 0.34
CA ASP A 218 20.80 6.12 -0.64
C ASP A 218 19.84 5.05 -1.16
N VAL A 219 18.63 5.48 -1.48
CA VAL A 219 17.63 4.61 -2.06
C VAL A 219 18.00 4.17 -3.47
N GLN A 220 18.17 2.87 -3.65
CA GLN A 220 18.38 2.24 -4.94
C GLN A 220 17.10 1.56 -5.40
N TYR A 221 16.89 1.54 -6.71
CA TYR A 221 15.81 0.81 -7.36
C TYR A 221 16.40 -0.32 -8.19
N LEU A 222 15.67 -1.42 -8.31
CA LEU A 222 15.99 -2.52 -9.19
C LEU A 222 14.71 -3.07 -9.79
N THR A 223 14.64 -3.18 -11.10
CA THR A 223 13.53 -3.85 -11.80
C THR A 223 13.87 -5.30 -12.10
N SER A 224 12.86 -6.11 -12.40
CA SER A 224 13.05 -7.50 -12.87
C SER A 224 13.91 -7.61 -14.14
N ASP A 225 14.07 -6.52 -14.89
CA ASP A 225 14.89 -6.46 -16.10
C ASP A 225 16.34 -6.07 -15.79
N GLY A 226 16.71 -5.97 -14.51
CA GLY A 226 18.05 -5.57 -14.06
C GLY A 226 18.32 -4.07 -14.15
N LYS A 227 17.28 -3.23 -14.26
CA LYS A 227 17.43 -1.78 -14.47
C LYS A 227 17.24 -1.00 -13.18
N ASP A 228 17.98 0.09 -13.05
CA ASP A 228 17.83 1.03 -11.94
C ASP A 228 16.70 2.04 -12.19
N ARG A 229 16.64 3.11 -11.38
CA ARG A 229 15.60 4.15 -11.51
C ARG A 229 15.67 4.98 -12.79
N TRP A 230 16.85 5.12 -13.38
CA TRP A 230 17.06 5.98 -14.55
C TRP A 230 16.76 5.20 -15.82
N GLU A 231 17.20 3.95 -15.88
CA GLU A 231 16.98 3.08 -17.03
C GLU A 231 15.64 2.34 -16.98
N GLY A 232 15.10 2.12 -15.78
CA GLY A 232 13.84 1.39 -15.56
C GLY A 232 12.59 2.22 -15.74
N ASN A 233 12.69 3.54 -15.88
CA ASN A 233 11.53 4.38 -16.11
C ASN A 233 10.88 4.06 -17.48
N HIS A 234 9.56 3.85 -17.47
CA HIS A 234 8.70 3.44 -18.59
C HIS A 234 9.01 2.06 -19.19
N THR A 235 9.88 1.27 -18.57
CA THR A 235 10.02 -0.15 -18.90
C THR A 235 8.87 -0.94 -18.29
N ARG A 236 8.79 -2.24 -18.60
CA ARG A 236 7.65 -3.10 -18.25
C ARG A 236 8.09 -4.30 -17.40
N PRO A 237 8.59 -4.05 -16.17
CA PRO A 237 9.07 -5.13 -15.34
C PRO A 237 7.93 -5.87 -14.65
N ASN A 238 8.17 -7.13 -14.34
CA ASN A 238 7.32 -7.98 -13.51
C ASN A 238 7.24 -7.46 -12.06
N TRP A 239 8.35 -6.89 -11.59
CA TRP A 239 8.47 -6.33 -10.26
C TRP A 239 9.45 -5.16 -10.20
N VAL A 240 9.24 -4.28 -9.22
CA VAL A 240 10.17 -3.19 -8.88
C VAL A 240 10.51 -3.30 -7.41
N ALA A 241 11.80 -3.44 -7.10
CA ALA A 241 12.36 -3.40 -5.77
C ALA A 241 13.00 -2.04 -5.50
N PHE A 242 12.99 -1.63 -4.23
CA PHE A 242 13.69 -0.46 -3.76
C PHE A 242 14.21 -0.68 -2.33
N SER A 243 15.42 -0.20 -2.06
CA SER A 243 16.08 -0.38 -0.77
C SER A 243 17.02 0.77 -0.45
N GLY A 244 17.20 1.07 0.82
CA GLY A 244 18.05 2.15 1.31
C GLY A 244 18.06 2.17 2.83
N LYS A 245 18.57 3.25 3.43
CA LYS A 245 18.56 3.44 4.89
C LYS A 245 17.50 4.42 5.35
N VAL A 246 16.80 4.09 6.44
CA VAL A 246 15.94 5.01 7.20
C VAL A 246 16.39 4.95 8.65
N ASP A 247 16.71 6.09 9.25
CA ASP A 247 17.28 6.17 10.60
C ASP A 247 18.56 5.32 10.75
N GLY A 248 19.35 5.24 9.68
CA GLY A 248 20.57 4.43 9.59
C GLY A 248 20.34 2.91 9.45
N GLN A 249 19.10 2.43 9.55
CA GLN A 249 18.73 1.02 9.41
C GLN A 249 18.35 0.67 7.98
N ASP A 250 18.69 -0.53 7.53
CA ASP A 250 18.35 -0.98 6.18
C ASP A 250 16.84 -1.27 6.07
N VAL A 251 16.26 -0.83 4.96
CA VAL A 251 14.84 -0.92 4.66
C VAL A 251 14.70 -1.33 3.20
N SER A 252 13.83 -2.29 2.90
CA SER A 252 13.60 -2.74 1.53
C SER A 252 12.15 -3.16 1.30
N ALA A 253 11.69 -2.97 0.08
CA ALA A 253 10.47 -3.59 -0.41
C ALA A 253 10.56 -3.91 -1.90
N ALA A 254 9.70 -4.82 -2.35
CA ALA A 254 9.43 -5.07 -3.75
C ALA A 254 7.92 -5.11 -4.00
N VAL A 255 7.49 -4.58 -5.14
CA VAL A 255 6.10 -4.60 -5.58
C VAL A 255 5.97 -5.38 -6.88
N PHE A 256 5.10 -6.36 -6.86
CA PHE A 256 4.89 -7.33 -7.94
C PHE A 256 3.63 -6.98 -8.72
N CYS A 257 3.74 -6.88 -10.04
CA CYS A 257 2.59 -6.72 -10.93
C CYS A 257 2.06 -8.11 -11.32
N SER A 258 0.76 -8.34 -11.12
CA SER A 258 0.13 -9.59 -11.59
C SER A 258 0.08 -9.63 -13.12
N PRO A 259 0.30 -10.80 -13.75
CA PRO A 259 0.12 -11.00 -15.19
C PRO A 259 -1.34 -10.81 -15.65
N LYS A 260 -2.32 -10.85 -14.73
CA LYS A 260 -3.75 -10.58 -15.04
C LYS A 260 -4.13 -9.10 -15.05
N ASN A 261 -3.19 -8.18 -14.79
CA ASN A 261 -3.48 -6.76 -14.88
C ASN A 261 -3.64 -6.32 -16.33
N PHE A 262 -4.51 -5.33 -16.57
CA PHE A 262 -4.63 -4.71 -17.89
C PHE A 262 -3.25 -4.18 -18.34
N ARG A 263 -2.80 -4.62 -19.52
CA ARG A 263 -1.47 -4.35 -20.09
C ARG A 263 -0.30 -4.87 -19.24
N ALA A 264 -0.45 -5.98 -18.54
CA ALA A 264 0.65 -6.61 -17.83
C ALA A 264 1.76 -7.14 -18.77
N PRO A 265 3.04 -7.14 -18.33
CA PRO A 265 3.55 -6.32 -17.24
C PRO A 265 3.35 -4.83 -17.56
N GLN A 266 2.87 -4.06 -16.58
CA GLN A 266 2.51 -2.66 -16.81
C GLN A 266 3.77 -1.79 -16.87
N PRO A 267 3.83 -0.76 -17.73
CA PRO A 267 4.88 0.23 -17.68
C PRO A 267 4.98 0.86 -16.29
N VAL A 268 6.19 1.21 -15.84
CA VAL A 268 6.39 1.88 -14.53
C VAL A 268 6.85 3.32 -14.70
N ARG A 269 6.42 4.23 -13.83
CA ARG A 269 7.07 5.53 -13.63
C ARG A 269 7.99 5.41 -12.44
N ILE A 270 9.30 5.43 -12.60
CA ILE A 270 10.26 5.50 -11.49
C ILE A 270 10.86 6.91 -11.46
N HIS A 271 10.62 7.67 -10.38
CA HIS A 271 11.04 9.07 -10.36
C HIS A 271 12.56 9.23 -10.21
N PRO A 272 13.21 10.14 -10.96
CA PRO A 272 14.67 10.28 -10.92
C PRO A 272 15.20 10.65 -9.53
N ASN A 273 14.57 11.60 -8.83
CA ASN A 273 15.07 12.09 -7.54
C ASN A 273 14.11 11.92 -6.34
N LYS A 274 12.87 11.48 -6.57
CA LYS A 274 11.91 11.27 -5.47
C LYS A 274 11.83 9.78 -5.20
N PRO A 275 11.65 9.34 -3.95
CA PRO A 275 11.54 7.93 -3.62
C PRO A 275 10.14 7.41 -3.97
N TYR A 276 9.65 7.58 -5.19
CA TYR A 276 8.35 7.06 -5.59
C TYR A 276 8.39 6.37 -6.94
N PHE A 277 7.49 5.40 -7.11
CA PHE A 277 7.11 4.89 -8.42
C PHE A 277 5.62 4.53 -8.48
N CYS A 278 5.11 4.32 -9.70
CA CYS A 278 3.77 3.78 -9.91
C CYS A 278 3.73 2.85 -11.13
N PHE A 279 2.79 1.91 -11.16
CA PHE A 279 2.44 1.18 -12.37
C PHE A 279 1.46 2.00 -13.21
N ALA A 280 1.88 2.36 -14.42
CA ALA A 280 1.27 3.37 -15.29
C ALA A 280 0.87 2.76 -16.65
N PRO A 281 -0.23 1.99 -16.72
CA PRO A 281 -0.65 1.29 -17.96
C PRO A 281 -0.94 2.22 -19.14
N MET A 282 -1.33 3.48 -18.90
CA MET A 282 -1.60 4.50 -19.92
C MET A 282 -0.33 5.01 -20.63
N VAL A 283 0.88 4.62 -20.21
CA VAL A 283 2.10 4.88 -20.98
C VAL A 283 2.02 4.21 -22.36
N GLU A 284 1.34 3.05 -22.48
CA GLU A 284 1.17 2.36 -23.78
C GLU A 284 0.00 2.92 -24.62
N GLY A 285 -0.62 4.03 -24.21
CA GLY A 285 -1.69 4.68 -24.97
C GLY A 285 -2.95 4.93 -24.15
N PRO A 286 -3.94 5.63 -24.71
CA PRO A 286 -5.18 5.95 -24.01
C PRO A 286 -6.02 4.70 -23.76
N PHE A 287 -6.92 4.78 -22.76
CA PHE A 287 -7.97 3.80 -22.53
C PHE A 287 -9.13 4.44 -21.75
N GLU A 288 -10.24 3.71 -21.59
CA GLU A 288 -11.41 4.21 -20.86
C GLU A 288 -11.87 3.22 -19.80
N ILE A 289 -12.48 3.75 -18.74
CA ILE A 289 -13.27 2.98 -17.78
C ILE A 289 -14.73 3.33 -18.06
N SER A 290 -15.39 2.52 -18.89
CA SER A 290 -16.77 2.72 -19.32
C SER A 290 -17.78 2.20 -18.28
N PRO A 291 -19.03 2.71 -18.28
CA PRO A 291 -20.10 2.18 -17.45
C PRO A 291 -20.28 0.67 -17.65
N GLY A 292 -20.43 -0.08 -16.55
CA GLY A 292 -20.55 -1.54 -16.57
C GLY A 292 -19.23 -2.31 -16.77
N GLN A 293 -18.13 -1.64 -17.10
CA GLN A 293 -16.80 -2.25 -17.17
C GLN A 293 -16.05 -2.11 -15.84
N LYS A 294 -15.21 -3.11 -15.54
CA LYS A 294 -14.33 -3.10 -14.38
C LYS A 294 -12.88 -2.96 -14.82
N TYR A 295 -12.18 -1.99 -14.27
CA TYR A 295 -10.73 -1.95 -14.31
C TYR A 295 -10.20 -2.63 -13.05
N VAL A 296 -9.44 -3.72 -13.22
CA VAL A 296 -8.90 -4.49 -12.09
C VAL A 296 -7.38 -4.46 -12.12
N SER A 297 -6.78 -4.10 -10.98
CA SER A 297 -5.34 -4.10 -10.77
C SER A 297 -4.97 -4.82 -9.48
N ARG A 298 -3.94 -5.66 -9.54
CA ARG A 298 -3.53 -6.57 -8.48
C ARG A 298 -2.02 -6.43 -8.26
N TYR A 299 -1.64 -6.14 -7.02
CA TYR A 299 -0.26 -5.95 -6.63
C TYR A 299 0.04 -6.70 -5.34
N ARG A 300 1.23 -7.28 -5.24
CA ARG A 300 1.78 -7.86 -4.01
C ARG A 300 2.98 -7.06 -3.56
N TYR A 301 3.08 -6.83 -2.27
CA TYR A 301 4.13 -6.06 -1.61
C TYR A 301 4.87 -6.99 -0.66
N LEU A 302 6.17 -7.16 -0.90
CA LEU A 302 7.09 -7.89 -0.05
C LEU A 302 7.99 -6.87 0.64
N VAL A 303 7.98 -6.80 1.97
CA VAL A 303 8.70 -5.79 2.75
C VAL A 303 9.67 -6.46 3.72
N SER A 304 10.93 -6.04 3.74
CA SER A 304 12.00 -6.62 4.56
C SER A 304 12.89 -5.54 5.17
N SER A 305 13.76 -5.95 6.09
CA SER A 305 14.76 -5.09 6.73
C SER A 305 16.16 -5.22 6.10
N LYS A 306 16.25 -5.87 4.94
CA LYS A 306 17.47 -6.06 4.16
C LYS A 306 17.08 -6.17 2.69
N ALA A 307 17.93 -5.64 1.80
CA ALA A 307 17.75 -5.87 0.37
C ALA A 307 17.69 -7.39 0.09
N MET A 308 16.66 -7.79 -0.67
CA MET A 308 16.49 -9.17 -1.11
C MET A 308 17.27 -9.35 -2.42
N ASP A 309 17.92 -10.50 -2.57
CA ASP A 309 18.58 -10.84 -3.83
C ASP A 309 17.57 -11.12 -4.94
N VAL A 310 18.06 -11.08 -6.18
CA VAL A 310 17.22 -11.18 -7.39
C VAL A 310 16.52 -12.53 -7.48
N ASP A 311 17.19 -13.62 -7.10
CA ASP A 311 16.62 -14.97 -7.17
C ASP A 311 15.44 -15.10 -6.19
N MET A 312 15.59 -14.59 -4.97
CA MET A 312 14.50 -14.56 -3.99
C MET A 312 13.31 -13.72 -4.46
N LEU A 313 13.56 -12.56 -5.06
CA LEU A 313 12.50 -11.71 -5.63
C LEU A 313 11.77 -12.42 -6.77
N GLN A 314 12.52 -13.10 -7.65
CA GLN A 314 11.97 -13.84 -8.76
C GLN A 314 11.11 -15.02 -8.27
N ASP A 315 11.61 -15.82 -7.34
CA ASP A 315 10.86 -16.92 -6.71
C ASP A 315 9.55 -16.45 -6.06
N HIS A 316 9.57 -15.26 -5.44
CA HIS A 316 8.37 -14.66 -4.86
C HIS A 316 7.37 -14.17 -5.92
N TRP A 317 7.86 -13.66 -7.05
CA TRP A 317 7.02 -13.26 -8.17
C TRP A 317 6.41 -14.48 -8.89
N ASP A 318 7.19 -15.53 -9.17
CA ASP A 318 6.72 -16.73 -9.86
C ASP A 318 5.55 -17.37 -9.09
N ARG A 319 5.71 -17.55 -7.76
CA ARG A 319 4.64 -18.03 -6.87
C ARG A 319 3.41 -17.12 -6.85
N TYR A 320 3.60 -15.80 -6.99
CA TYR A 320 2.48 -14.85 -7.05
C TYR A 320 1.78 -14.92 -8.42
N ALA A 321 2.53 -15.04 -9.50
CA ALA A 321 2.02 -15.15 -10.85
C ALA A 321 1.14 -16.39 -11.00
N GLU A 322 1.59 -17.56 -10.54
CA GLU A 322 0.84 -18.83 -10.56
C GLU A 322 -0.49 -18.77 -9.81
N LEU A 323 -0.52 -18.18 -8.61
CA LEU A 323 -1.77 -17.99 -7.84
C LEU A 323 -2.76 -17.06 -8.52
N THR A 324 -2.26 -16.28 -9.48
CA THR A 324 -3.07 -15.40 -10.30
C THR A 324 -3.29 -15.94 -11.70
N GLU A 325 -2.99 -17.21 -12.04
CA GLU A 325 -3.47 -17.87 -13.27
C GLU A 325 -4.90 -18.41 -13.13
#